data_AF-A0A5C7XPM7-F1
#
_entry.id   AF-A0A5C7XPM7-F1
#
_cell.length_a   1.000
_cell.length_b   1.000
_cell.length_c   1.000
_cell.angle_alpha   90.00
_cell.angle_beta   90.00
_cell.angle_gamma   90.00
#
_symmetry.space_group_name_H-M   'P 1'
#
loop_
_entity.id
_entity.type
_entity.pdbx_description
1 polymer ?
#
loop_
_entity_poly.entity_id
_entity_poly.type
_entity_poly.pdbx_seq_one_letter_code
_entity_poly.pdbx_strand_id
1 'polypeptide(L)'
;MATLASLRGLSQTRSPRRPHRPSPRSRRGRLRPRFHSTRLELLMTRRFHRYSWPSLAIVALAAIAQTNALAAAMDPPTTSESLRREILAMDARLSDAYASCEARRFRDVFSADAELIFGERGRLRGVAAHADDLRRDGCAMRRESVATEQRIEAVPGHLGGIDAAIQIGEQRFCARASEACDGVSTKFVALWRRTPDGWRIARLIRYAYAPTR
;
A
#
# COMPACT_ATOMS: atom_id res chain seq x y z
N MET A 1 43.54 -51.78 9.87
CA MET A 1 42.89 -53.00 9.35
C MET A 1 41.47 -52.61 8.97
N ALA A 2 41.28 -52.24 7.69
CA ALA A 2 40.47 -52.96 6.68
C ALA A 2 38.94 -52.79 6.94
N THR A 3 38.06 -52.37 6.02
CA THR A 3 38.04 -52.48 4.55
C THR A 3 37.03 -51.51 3.91
N LEU A 4 37.22 -51.24 2.61
CA LEU A 4 36.47 -50.40 1.66
C LEU A 4 35.13 -50.98 1.18
N ALA A 5 34.23 -50.10 0.69
CA ALA A 5 33.43 -50.17 -0.57
C ALA A 5 32.43 -48.98 -0.57
N SER A 6 32.47 -47.94 -1.40
CA SER A 6 32.47 -47.78 -2.87
C SER A 6 31.32 -48.50 -3.59
N LEU A 7 30.31 -47.74 -4.04
CA LEU A 7 29.56 -48.00 -5.27
C LEU A 7 28.98 -46.68 -5.85
N ARG A 8 29.37 -46.39 -7.10
CA ARG A 8 28.87 -45.34 -8.00
C ARG A 8 27.65 -45.85 -8.79
N GLY A 9 26.84 -44.93 -9.33
CA GLY A 9 25.98 -45.17 -10.51
C GLY A 9 24.69 -44.31 -10.48
N LEU A 10 24.69 -43.09 -11.03
CA LEU A 10 24.29 -42.73 -12.42
C LEU A 10 22.89 -43.23 -12.84
N SER A 11 21.96 -42.30 -13.04
CA SER A 11 21.09 -42.29 -14.24
C SER A 11 20.41 -40.93 -14.43
N GLN A 12 20.80 -40.25 -15.51
CA GLN A 12 20.08 -39.15 -16.15
C GLN A 12 18.95 -39.73 -17.01
N THR A 13 17.73 -39.17 -16.94
CA THR A 13 16.72 -39.40 -17.98
C THR A 13 15.91 -38.13 -18.29
N ARG A 14 16.32 -37.48 -19.38
CA ARG A 14 15.56 -36.83 -20.46
C ARG A 14 14.21 -36.16 -20.17
N SER A 15 14.20 -34.86 -20.43
CA SER A 15 13.05 -34.02 -20.80
C SER A 15 12.61 -34.26 -22.25
N PRO A 16 11.30 -34.22 -22.59
CA PRO A 16 10.84 -34.06 -23.96
C PRO A 16 10.41 -32.61 -24.27
N ARG A 17 10.99 -32.05 -25.34
CA ARG A 17 10.56 -30.82 -26.02
C ARG A 17 9.39 -31.08 -26.99
N ARG A 18 8.63 -30.00 -27.25
CA ARG A 18 7.96 -29.55 -28.50
C ARG A 18 6.42 -29.51 -28.45
N PRO A 19 5.72 -28.74 -29.34
CA PRO A 19 6.15 -27.62 -30.19
C PRO A 19 5.26 -26.35 -30.11
N HIS A 20 5.78 -25.25 -30.67
CA HIS A 20 5.08 -24.02 -31.03
C HIS A 20 3.84 -24.24 -31.94
N ARG A 21 2.82 -23.39 -31.77
CA ARG A 21 1.87 -23.03 -32.83
C ARG A 21 1.62 -21.50 -32.86
N PRO A 22 1.41 -20.90 -34.04
CA PRO A 22 1.48 -19.46 -34.27
C PRO A 22 0.14 -18.73 -34.14
N SER A 23 0.24 -17.41 -33.94
CA SER A 23 -0.82 -16.40 -34.06
C SER A 23 -1.35 -16.29 -35.50
N PRO A 24 -2.59 -15.77 -35.67
CA PRO A 24 -2.78 -14.77 -36.70
C PRO A 24 -3.47 -13.47 -36.22
N ARG A 25 -3.01 -12.40 -36.88
CA ARG A 25 -3.42 -10.99 -36.82
C ARG A 25 -4.81 -10.72 -37.41
N SER A 26 -5.21 -9.45 -37.19
CA SER A 26 -6.09 -8.60 -38.02
C SER A 26 -7.57 -8.65 -37.62
N ARG A 27 -8.34 -7.56 -37.60
CA ARG A 27 -8.36 -6.37 -38.48
C ARG A 27 -8.83 -5.12 -37.72
N ARG A 28 -8.28 -3.98 -38.12
CA ARG A 28 -8.80 -2.64 -37.83
C ARG A 28 -10.10 -2.43 -38.61
N GLY A 29 -11.16 -1.99 -37.93
CA GLY A 29 -12.37 -1.44 -38.53
C GLY A 29 -12.58 -0.01 -38.03
N ARG A 30 -12.26 0.99 -38.86
CA ARG A 30 -12.64 2.39 -38.69
C ARG A 30 -14.03 2.58 -39.28
N LEU A 31 -14.98 3.11 -38.52
CA LEU A 31 -16.19 3.73 -39.05
C LEU A 31 -16.48 5.02 -38.28
N ARG A 32 -16.41 6.14 -39.01
CA ARG A 32 -16.93 7.46 -38.61
C ARG A 32 -18.34 7.61 -39.22
N PRO A 33 -19.27 8.29 -38.52
CA PRO A 33 -20.30 9.09 -39.17
C PRO A 33 -20.16 10.55 -38.71
N ARG A 34 -19.84 11.49 -39.62
CA ARG A 34 -20.77 12.36 -40.36
C ARG A 34 -21.68 13.20 -39.45
N PHE A 35 -21.21 14.42 -39.19
CA PHE A 35 -22.00 15.54 -38.69
C PHE A 35 -23.03 15.97 -39.74
N HIS A 36 -24.29 16.08 -39.34
CA HIS A 36 -25.29 16.85 -40.06
C HIS A 36 -25.67 18.06 -39.20
N SER A 37 -25.30 19.24 -39.71
CA SER A 37 -25.77 20.53 -39.25
C SER A 37 -27.17 20.79 -39.80
N THR A 38 -28.14 21.03 -38.94
CA THR A 38 -29.40 21.69 -39.31
C THR A 38 -29.49 22.99 -38.56
N ARG A 39 -29.24 24.06 -39.32
CA ARG A 39 -29.48 25.46 -38.99
C ARG A 39 -30.96 25.71 -39.29
N LEU A 40 -31.74 26.15 -38.31
CA LEU A 40 -33.09 26.67 -38.54
C LEU A 40 -33.21 27.96 -37.75
N GLU A 41 -33.27 29.05 -38.50
CA GLU A 41 -33.44 30.40 -38.00
C GLU A 41 -34.87 30.66 -37.55
N LEU A 42 -34.95 31.54 -36.54
CA LEU A 42 -35.96 32.57 -36.26
C LEU A 42 -37.43 32.27 -36.59
N LEU A 43 -38.30 32.57 -35.62
CA LEU A 43 -39.26 33.67 -35.77
C LEU A 43 -39.84 34.10 -34.41
N MET A 44 -39.71 35.41 -34.19
CA MET A 44 -40.72 36.32 -33.65
C MET A 44 -41.20 36.25 -32.19
N THR A 45 -40.92 37.38 -31.55
CA THR A 45 -41.85 38.22 -30.78
C THR A 45 -42.29 37.74 -29.40
N ARG A 46 -42.07 38.60 -28.39
CA ARG A 46 -43.12 39.48 -27.85
C ARG A 46 -42.54 40.39 -26.77
N ARG A 47 -42.89 41.67 -26.85
CA ARG A 47 -42.65 42.72 -25.85
C ARG A 47 -43.34 42.31 -24.54
N PHE A 48 -42.59 42.19 -23.46
CA PHE A 48 -43.16 42.25 -22.12
C PHE A 48 -42.26 43.04 -21.16
N HIS A 49 -42.87 44.08 -20.61
CA HIS A 49 -42.66 44.75 -19.32
C HIS A 49 -41.22 45.04 -18.87
N ARG A 50 -40.79 46.31 -18.84
CA ARG A 50 -41.09 47.28 -17.76
C ARG A 50 -40.99 46.65 -16.36
N TYR A 51 -39.80 46.14 -16.00
CA TYR A 51 -39.35 46.07 -14.62
C TYR A 51 -37.90 46.59 -14.56
N SER A 52 -37.73 47.67 -13.80
CA SER A 52 -36.46 48.35 -13.51
C SER A 52 -35.51 47.40 -12.79
N TRP A 53 -34.40 47.06 -13.45
CA TRP A 53 -33.47 45.99 -13.04
C TRP A 53 -32.08 46.49 -12.62
N PRO A 54 -31.88 47.58 -11.83
CA PRO A 54 -30.53 47.90 -11.38
C PRO A 54 -30.12 47.15 -10.10
N SER A 55 -31.05 46.53 -9.36
CA SER A 55 -30.77 46.10 -7.98
C SER A 55 -30.25 44.65 -7.80
N LEU A 56 -30.20 43.82 -8.85
CA LEU A 56 -29.70 42.44 -8.75
C LEU A 56 -28.23 42.25 -9.16
N ALA A 57 -27.59 43.28 -9.74
CA ALA A 57 -26.19 43.16 -10.18
C ALA A 57 -25.17 43.25 -9.03
N ILE A 58 -25.53 43.83 -7.87
CA ILE A 58 -24.57 44.06 -6.77
C ILE A 58 -24.42 42.83 -5.86
N VAL A 59 -25.43 41.95 -5.76
CA VAL A 59 -25.32 40.73 -4.91
C VAL A 59 -24.52 39.60 -5.60
N ALA A 60 -24.50 39.55 -6.93
CA ALA A 60 -23.79 38.50 -7.67
C ALA A 60 -22.25 38.66 -7.66
N LEU A 61 -21.74 39.89 -7.48
CA LEU A 61 -20.29 40.16 -7.47
C LEU A 61 -19.61 39.87 -6.12
N ALA A 62 -20.36 39.80 -5.01
CA ALA A 62 -19.81 39.45 -3.70
C ALA A 62 -19.68 37.92 -3.47
N ALA A 63 -20.42 37.10 -4.23
CA ALA A 63 -20.42 35.65 -4.06
C ALA A 63 -19.25 34.94 -4.77
N ILE A 64 -18.66 35.55 -5.81
CA ILE A 64 -17.54 34.95 -6.57
C ILE A 64 -16.18 35.19 -5.87
N ALA A 65 -16.09 36.15 -4.95
CA ALA A 65 -14.85 36.45 -4.24
C ALA A 65 -14.56 35.49 -3.06
N GLN A 66 -15.55 34.75 -2.55
CA GLN A 66 -15.38 33.92 -1.35
C GLN A 66 -14.87 32.50 -1.62
N THR A 67 -14.86 32.01 -2.86
CA THR A 67 -14.42 30.64 -3.16
C THR A 67 -12.89 30.47 -3.28
N ASN A 68 -12.13 31.55 -3.49
CA ASN A 68 -10.67 31.45 -3.69
C ASN A 68 -9.86 31.47 -2.38
N ALA A 69 -10.45 31.84 -1.25
CA ALA A 69 -9.73 31.95 0.02
C ALA A 69 -9.49 30.61 0.73
N LEU A 70 -10.25 29.56 0.39
CA LEU A 70 -10.10 28.21 0.99
C LEU A 70 -9.02 27.35 0.34
N ALA A 71 -8.57 27.69 -0.88
CA ALA A 71 -7.54 26.92 -1.59
C ALA A 71 -6.10 27.37 -1.26
N ALA A 72 -5.92 28.52 -0.59
CA ALA A 72 -4.61 29.12 -0.33
C ALA A 72 -3.99 28.74 1.04
N ALA A 73 -4.60 27.81 1.79
CA ALA A 73 -4.23 27.55 3.20
C ALA A 73 -3.55 26.19 3.46
N MET A 74 -3.15 25.45 2.43
CA MET A 74 -2.40 24.21 2.61
C MET A 74 -1.05 24.30 1.91
N ASP A 75 -0.02 24.66 2.67
CA ASP A 75 1.36 24.47 2.23
C ASP A 75 1.57 23.00 1.84
N PRO A 76 2.30 22.73 0.75
CA PRO A 76 2.61 21.36 0.37
C PRO A 76 3.39 20.69 1.52
N PRO A 77 3.10 19.42 1.81
CA PRO A 77 3.76 18.71 2.89
C PRO A 77 5.27 18.65 2.65
N THR A 78 6.06 18.86 3.70
CA THR A 78 7.51 18.68 3.63
C THR A 78 7.86 17.24 3.23
N THR A 79 9.06 17.02 2.67
CA THR A 79 9.53 15.67 2.31
C THR A 79 9.47 14.70 3.49
N SER A 80 9.78 15.17 4.70
CA SER A 80 9.69 14.38 5.94
C SER A 80 8.24 13.98 6.26
N GLU A 81 7.31 14.93 6.19
CA GLU A 81 5.88 14.66 6.42
C GLU A 81 5.28 13.75 5.35
N SER A 82 5.71 13.89 4.08
CA SER A 82 5.31 12.96 3.02
C SER A 82 5.78 11.55 3.27
N LEU A 83 7.07 11.38 3.58
CA LEU A 83 7.62 10.07 3.92
C LEU A 83 6.90 9.45 5.10
N ARG A 84 6.69 10.23 6.17
CA ARG A 84 5.97 9.78 7.36
C ARG A 84 4.58 9.25 6.99
N ARG A 85 3.79 10.00 6.20
CA ARG A 85 2.46 9.54 5.76
C ARG A 85 2.53 8.26 4.91
N GLU A 86 3.48 8.17 3.98
CA GLU A 86 3.64 6.98 3.13
C GLU A 86 3.95 5.72 3.96
N ILE A 87 4.90 5.82 4.90
CA ILE A 87 5.28 4.68 5.73
C ILE A 87 4.16 4.29 6.70
N LEU A 88 3.45 5.25 7.30
CA LEU A 88 2.29 4.96 8.15
C LEU A 88 1.15 4.30 7.38
N ALA A 89 0.90 4.71 6.13
CA ALA A 89 -0.10 4.06 5.29
C ALA A 89 0.27 2.60 4.97
N MET A 90 1.57 2.30 4.83
CA MET A 90 2.04 0.93 4.64
C MET A 90 1.99 0.10 5.94
N ASP A 91 2.27 0.70 7.09
CA ASP A 91 2.09 0.07 8.39
C ASP A 91 0.62 -0.29 8.66
N ALA A 92 -0.30 0.58 8.27
CA ALA A 92 -1.74 0.31 8.33
C ALA A 92 -2.11 -0.90 7.45
N ARG A 93 -1.56 -0.99 6.22
CA ARG A 93 -1.76 -2.17 5.35
C ARG A 93 -1.25 -3.47 5.99
N LEU A 94 -0.16 -3.42 6.76
CA LEU A 94 0.30 -4.57 7.54
C LEU A 94 -0.73 -4.96 8.60
N SER A 95 -1.24 -4.00 9.38
CA SER A 95 -2.31 -4.24 10.34
C SER A 95 -3.57 -4.81 9.69
N ASP A 96 -3.98 -4.29 8.53
CA ASP A 96 -5.12 -4.79 7.76
C ASP A 96 -4.90 -6.21 7.24
N ALA A 97 -3.67 -6.58 6.88
CA ALA A 97 -3.35 -7.94 6.48
C ALA A 97 -3.48 -8.93 7.65
N TYR A 98 -3.08 -8.52 8.86
CA TYR A 98 -3.41 -9.27 10.07
C TYR A 98 -4.92 -9.34 10.25
N ALA A 99 -5.62 -8.21 10.17
CA ALA A 99 -7.05 -8.12 10.43
C ALA A 99 -7.89 -8.96 9.44
N SER A 100 -7.55 -8.96 8.16
CA SER A 100 -8.28 -9.68 7.10
C SER A 100 -7.87 -11.15 6.96
N CYS A 101 -6.85 -11.61 7.68
CA CYS A 101 -6.32 -12.97 7.56
C CYS A 101 -5.86 -13.34 6.13
N GLU A 102 -5.53 -12.36 5.30
CA GLU A 102 -5.10 -12.59 3.92
C GLU A 102 -3.57 -12.76 3.82
N ALA A 103 -3.10 -14.00 3.81
CA ALA A 103 -1.68 -14.34 3.71
C ALA A 103 -0.98 -13.70 2.49
N ARG A 104 -1.70 -13.51 1.37
CA ARG A 104 -1.16 -12.80 0.19
C ARG A 104 -0.88 -11.34 0.52
N ARG A 105 -1.88 -10.61 1.05
CA ARG A 105 -1.71 -9.20 1.44
C ARG A 105 -0.61 -9.03 2.47
N PHE A 106 -0.49 -9.98 3.40
CA PHE A 106 0.60 -9.97 4.38
C PHE A 106 1.96 -10.03 3.68
N ARG A 107 2.16 -11.03 2.81
CA ARG A 107 3.43 -11.20 2.07
C ARG A 107 3.75 -10.00 1.19
N ASP A 108 2.74 -9.39 0.57
CA ASP A 108 2.93 -8.26 -0.34
C ASP A 108 3.55 -7.05 0.37
N VAL A 109 3.40 -6.89 1.69
CA VAL A 109 4.05 -5.77 2.42
C VAL A 109 5.57 -5.95 2.53
N PHE A 110 6.09 -7.17 2.38
CA PHE A 110 7.50 -7.49 2.56
C PHE A 110 8.23 -7.63 1.22
N SER A 111 9.55 -7.39 1.23
CA SER A 111 10.40 -7.80 0.11
C SER A 111 10.55 -9.33 0.09
N ALA A 112 10.91 -9.89 -1.07
CA ALA A 112 11.05 -11.33 -1.23
C ALA A 112 12.14 -11.94 -0.31
N ASP A 113 13.15 -11.16 0.02
CA ASP A 113 14.29 -11.48 0.87
C ASP A 113 14.12 -11.01 2.33
N ALA A 114 12.92 -10.61 2.72
CA ALA A 114 12.73 -9.97 4.01
C ALA A 114 12.96 -10.91 5.21
N GLU A 115 13.55 -10.34 6.25
CA GLU A 115 13.91 -11.05 7.48
C GLU A 115 13.01 -10.62 8.64
N LEU A 116 12.36 -11.60 9.30
CA LEU A 116 11.58 -11.37 10.52
C LEU A 116 12.38 -11.88 11.72
N ILE A 117 12.77 -10.98 12.62
CA ILE A 117 13.60 -11.28 13.79
C ILE A 117 12.77 -11.06 15.06
N PHE A 118 12.66 -12.10 15.89
CA PHE A 118 11.93 -12.03 17.17
C PHE A 118 12.94 -12.16 18.32
N GLY A 119 13.33 -11.02 18.90
CA GLY A 119 14.49 -10.86 19.79
C GLY A 119 14.48 -11.82 20.98
N GLU A 120 13.42 -11.83 21.77
CA GLU A 120 13.30 -12.71 22.95
C GLU A 120 13.08 -14.18 22.62
N ARG A 121 12.68 -14.49 21.39
CA ARG A 121 12.52 -15.87 20.93
C ARG A 121 13.76 -16.38 20.21
N GLY A 122 14.80 -15.55 20.03
CA GLY A 122 16.01 -15.87 19.27
C GLY A 122 15.73 -16.31 17.83
N ARG A 123 14.58 -15.92 17.26
CA ARG A 123 13.98 -16.62 16.13
C ARG A 123 13.99 -15.75 14.89
N LEU A 124 14.83 -16.10 13.93
CA LEU A 124 14.69 -15.65 12.54
C LEU A 124 13.58 -16.47 11.86
N ARG A 125 12.71 -15.79 11.12
CA ARG A 125 11.64 -16.40 10.33
C ARG A 125 11.60 -15.78 8.94
N GLY A 126 11.31 -16.61 7.94
CA GLY A 126 10.91 -16.14 6.61
C GLY A 126 9.46 -15.68 6.61
N VAL A 127 9.13 -14.73 5.72
CA VAL A 127 7.78 -14.16 5.59
C VAL A 127 6.72 -15.21 5.29
N ALA A 128 7.01 -16.16 4.40
CA ALA A 128 6.07 -17.23 4.03
C ALA A 128 5.71 -18.11 5.23
N ALA A 129 6.72 -18.58 5.97
CA ALA A 129 6.51 -19.39 7.16
C ALA A 129 5.68 -18.66 8.23
N HIS A 130 5.94 -17.36 8.44
CA HIS A 130 5.16 -16.56 9.37
C HIS A 130 3.71 -16.35 8.89
N ALA A 131 3.49 -16.13 7.59
CA ALA A 131 2.15 -16.03 7.03
C ALA A 131 1.34 -17.33 7.19
N ASP A 132 2.00 -18.49 7.03
CA ASP A 132 1.38 -19.79 7.24
C ASP A 132 1.05 -20.06 8.70
N ASP A 133 1.92 -19.63 9.63
CA ASP A 133 1.65 -19.66 11.07
C ASP A 133 0.38 -18.86 11.40
N LEU A 134 0.29 -17.62 10.91
CA LEU A 134 -0.90 -16.78 11.14
C LEU A 134 -2.19 -17.45 10.66
N ARG A 135 -2.15 -18.05 9.47
CA ARG A 135 -3.30 -18.77 8.91
C ARG A 135 -3.66 -20.01 9.73
N ARG A 136 -2.65 -20.80 10.13
CA ARG A 136 -2.86 -22.02 10.93
C ARG A 136 -3.45 -21.69 12.30
N ASP A 137 -3.02 -20.59 12.91
CA ASP A 137 -3.49 -20.13 14.21
C ASP A 137 -4.87 -19.42 14.11
N GLY A 138 -5.61 -19.62 13.00
CA GLY A 138 -6.93 -19.06 12.75
C GLY A 138 -6.95 -17.53 12.70
N CYS A 139 -5.77 -16.92 12.49
CA CYS A 139 -5.55 -15.50 12.64
C CYS A 139 -6.08 -14.97 13.98
N ALA A 140 -5.98 -15.69 15.10
CA ALA A 140 -6.64 -15.33 16.37
C ALA A 140 -6.36 -13.91 16.90
N MET A 141 -5.28 -13.27 16.45
CA MET A 141 -4.85 -11.94 16.90
C MET A 141 -5.08 -10.86 15.84
N ARG A 142 -5.52 -9.68 16.28
CA ARG A 142 -5.52 -8.42 15.51
C ARG A 142 -4.29 -7.59 15.91
N ARG A 143 -3.65 -6.93 14.95
CA ARG A 143 -2.52 -6.03 15.21
C ARG A 143 -3.03 -4.60 15.36
N GLU A 144 -2.59 -3.92 16.41
CA GLU A 144 -2.76 -2.49 16.62
C GLU A 144 -1.40 -1.79 16.68
N SER A 145 -1.30 -0.61 16.10
CA SER A 145 -0.15 0.28 16.21
C SER A 145 -0.65 1.73 16.24
N VAL A 146 0.00 2.58 17.03
CA VAL A 146 -0.42 3.98 17.22
C VAL A 146 0.45 4.91 16.39
N ALA A 147 -0.10 5.46 15.30
CA ALA A 147 0.65 6.23 14.30
C ALA A 147 1.34 7.50 14.87
N THR A 148 0.82 8.08 15.95
CA THR A 148 1.39 9.27 16.60
C THR A 148 2.62 8.95 17.45
N GLU A 149 2.77 7.70 17.88
CA GLU A 149 3.89 7.25 18.72
C GLU A 149 5.04 6.66 17.89
N GLN A 150 4.88 6.61 16.56
CA GLN A 150 5.88 6.05 15.67
C GLN A 150 6.85 7.11 15.15
N ARG A 151 8.13 6.77 15.22
CA ARG A 151 9.23 7.55 14.68
C ARG A 151 9.64 7.01 13.32
N ILE A 152 9.82 7.90 12.34
CA ILE A 152 10.20 7.54 10.97
C ILE A 152 11.42 8.37 10.58
N GLU A 153 12.48 7.69 10.17
CA GLU A 153 13.75 8.29 9.76
C GLU A 153 14.01 8.00 8.29
N ALA A 154 14.32 9.04 7.52
CA ALA A 154 14.73 8.89 6.13
C ALA A 154 16.14 8.31 6.07
N VAL A 155 16.34 7.33 5.18
CA VAL A 155 17.67 6.80 4.86
C VAL A 155 18.00 7.24 3.42
N PRO A 156 19.00 8.11 3.24
CA PRO A 156 19.37 8.64 1.93
C PRO A 156 19.74 7.54 0.95
N GLY A 157 19.35 7.75 -0.31
CA GLY A 157 19.78 6.95 -1.44
C GLY A 157 21.17 7.31 -1.92
N HIS A 158 21.82 6.37 -2.60
CA HIS A 158 23.16 6.55 -3.18
C HIS A 158 23.19 7.55 -4.34
N LEU A 159 22.07 7.74 -5.05
CA LEU A 159 21.92 8.70 -6.15
C LEU A 159 21.18 9.98 -5.72
N GLY A 160 21.09 10.23 -4.41
CA GLY A 160 20.20 11.23 -3.83
C GLY A 160 18.77 10.71 -3.66
N GLY A 161 17.92 11.52 -3.01
CA GLY A 161 16.58 11.10 -2.62
C GLY A 161 16.55 10.15 -1.42
N ILE A 162 15.41 9.45 -1.25
CA ILE A 162 15.14 8.58 -0.11
C ILE A 162 14.78 7.18 -0.63
N ASP A 163 15.75 6.26 -0.56
CA ASP A 163 15.61 4.87 -1.01
C ASP A 163 15.15 3.94 0.12
N ALA A 164 15.26 4.38 1.36
CA ALA A 164 14.92 3.60 2.54
C ALA A 164 14.36 4.46 3.67
N ALA A 165 13.66 3.82 4.60
CA ALA A 165 13.19 4.46 5.81
C ALA A 165 13.27 3.50 6.99
N ILE A 166 13.62 4.01 8.17
CA ILE A 166 13.57 3.26 9.42
C ILE A 166 12.33 3.71 10.17
N GLN A 167 11.48 2.76 10.52
CA GLN A 167 10.29 2.98 11.33
C GLN A 167 10.48 2.30 12.69
N ILE A 168 10.22 3.03 13.76
CA ILE A 168 10.36 2.57 15.14
C ILE A 168 9.05 2.86 15.86
N GLY A 169 8.57 1.91 16.65
CA GLY A 169 7.38 2.14 17.47
C GLY A 169 7.00 0.94 18.32
N GLU A 170 5.78 1.01 18.84
CA GLU A 170 5.14 -0.06 19.60
C GLU A 170 3.92 -0.59 18.86
N GLN A 171 3.62 -1.86 19.08
CA GLN A 171 2.45 -2.53 18.53
C GLN A 171 1.89 -3.52 19.55
N ARG A 172 0.58 -3.73 19.50
CA ARG A 172 -0.14 -4.72 20.30
C ARG A 172 -0.74 -5.76 19.38
N PHE A 173 -0.75 -7.00 19.85
CA PHE A 173 -1.49 -8.08 19.24
C PHE A 173 -2.56 -8.45 20.25
N CYS A 174 -3.81 -8.16 19.93
CA CYS A 174 -4.96 -8.41 20.80
C CYS A 174 -5.76 -9.62 20.27
N ALA A 175 -6.32 -10.44 21.14
CA ALA A 175 -7.27 -11.47 20.76
C ALA A 175 -8.49 -10.82 20.07
N ARG A 176 -8.96 -11.41 18.98
CA ARG A 176 -10.13 -10.85 18.25
C ARG A 176 -11.45 -10.97 19.00
N ALA A 177 -11.61 -12.03 19.77
CA ALA A 177 -12.86 -12.32 20.47
C ALA A 177 -13.08 -11.42 21.70
N SER A 178 -12.08 -10.63 22.09
CA SER A 178 -12.12 -9.76 23.26
C SER A 178 -12.27 -8.29 22.84
N GLU A 179 -13.15 -7.57 23.54
CA GLU A 179 -13.29 -6.12 23.42
C GLU A 179 -12.07 -5.40 24.01
N ALA A 180 -11.57 -5.88 25.16
CA ALA A 180 -10.31 -5.44 25.73
C ALA A 180 -9.13 -6.00 24.93
N CYS A 181 -8.01 -5.27 24.87
CA CYS A 181 -6.80 -5.82 24.26
C CYS A 181 -6.16 -6.84 25.21
N ASP A 182 -6.53 -8.10 25.07
CA ASP A 182 -5.91 -9.24 25.76
C ASP A 182 -4.93 -9.95 24.80
N GLY A 183 -3.64 -9.97 25.14
CA GLY A 183 -2.59 -10.47 24.26
C GLY A 183 -1.20 -9.94 24.62
N VAL A 184 -0.45 -9.50 23.62
CA VAL A 184 0.98 -9.15 23.77
C VAL A 184 1.32 -7.83 23.10
N SER A 185 2.06 -6.98 23.81
CA SER A 185 2.69 -5.77 23.27
C SER A 185 4.14 -6.07 22.91
N THR A 186 4.65 -5.39 21.88
CA THR A 186 6.05 -5.47 21.44
C THR A 186 6.50 -4.11 20.94
N LYS A 187 7.79 -3.83 21.09
CA LYS A 187 8.49 -2.79 20.34
C LYS A 187 8.95 -3.35 19.01
N PHE A 188 9.11 -2.48 18.00
CA PHE A 188 9.61 -2.89 16.71
C PHE A 188 10.51 -1.88 16.03
N VAL A 189 11.36 -2.40 15.14
CA VAL A 189 12.10 -1.65 14.14
C VAL A 189 11.82 -2.29 12.79
N ALA A 190 11.33 -1.51 11.83
CA ALA A 190 11.14 -1.92 10.45
C ALA A 190 12.05 -1.12 9.52
N LEU A 191 12.81 -1.83 8.68
CA LEU A 191 13.55 -1.24 7.58
C LEU A 191 12.71 -1.35 6.31
N TRP A 192 12.25 -0.21 5.82
CA TRP A 192 11.55 -0.08 4.56
C TRP A 192 12.51 0.21 3.43
N ARG A 193 12.26 -0.39 2.27
CA ARG A 193 12.95 -0.12 1.01
C ARG A 193 11.95 0.35 -0.03
N ARG A 194 12.29 1.41 -0.75
CA ARG A 194 11.53 1.88 -1.90
C ARG A 194 11.80 0.93 -3.06
N THR A 195 10.75 0.41 -3.67
CA THR A 195 10.78 -0.42 -4.87
C THR A 195 10.00 0.29 -5.98
N PRO A 196 10.09 -0.16 -7.26
CA PRO A 196 9.24 0.37 -8.32
C PRO A 196 7.74 0.28 -8.01
N ASP A 197 7.32 -0.73 -7.24
CA ASP A 197 5.93 -0.98 -6.86
C ASP A 197 5.53 -0.35 -5.51
N GLY A 198 6.40 0.53 -4.98
CA GLY A 198 6.21 1.20 -3.69
C GLY A 198 7.07 0.64 -2.57
N TRP A 199 6.73 0.97 -1.33
CA TRP A 199 7.50 0.60 -0.15
C TRP A 199 7.31 -0.87 0.23
N ARG A 200 8.40 -1.55 0.59
CA ARG A 200 8.40 -2.92 1.13
C ARG A 200 9.26 -3.02 2.37
N ILE A 201 8.85 -3.84 3.34
CA ILE A 201 9.67 -4.14 4.52
C ILE A 201 10.75 -5.14 4.12
N ALA A 202 12.01 -4.77 4.27
CA ALA A 202 13.16 -5.67 4.08
C ALA A 202 13.59 -6.34 5.39
N ARG A 203 13.38 -5.70 6.53
CA ARG A 203 13.62 -6.30 7.85
C ARG A 203 12.58 -5.82 8.84
N LEU A 204 12.09 -6.73 9.67
CA LEU A 204 11.24 -6.41 10.80
C LEU A 204 11.76 -7.11 12.05
N ILE A 205 12.19 -6.30 13.02
CA ILE A 205 12.66 -6.76 14.33
C ILE A 205 11.55 -6.47 15.33
N ARG A 206 11.12 -7.47 16.09
CA ARG A 206 10.22 -7.31 17.25
C ARG A 206 10.89 -7.77 18.53
N TYR A 207 10.74 -6.98 19.59
CA TYR A 207 11.39 -7.16 20.89
C TYR A 207 10.55 -6.53 22.01
N ALA A 208 11.00 -6.64 23.26
CA ALA A 208 10.30 -6.16 24.45
C ALA A 208 8.87 -6.70 24.54
N TYR A 209 8.70 -8.03 24.57
CA TYR A 209 7.38 -8.64 24.68
C TYR A 209 6.86 -8.50 26.10
N ALA A 210 5.65 -7.98 26.25
CA ALA A 210 4.95 -7.91 27.53
C ALA A 210 3.46 -8.24 27.34
N PRO A 211 2.76 -8.78 28.35
CA PRO A 211 1.30 -8.87 28.32
C PRO A 211 0.69 -7.48 28.12
N THR A 212 -0.39 -7.40 27.33
CA THR A 212 -1.21 -6.18 27.30
C THR A 212 -2.00 -6.10 28.61
N ARG A 213 -2.05 -4.91 29.23
CA ARG A 213 -2.85 -4.65 30.44
C ARG A 213 -4.24 -4.16 30.07
#